data_AF-A0A4E0QIJ4-F1
#
_entry.id   AF-A0A4E0QIJ4-F1
#
_cell.length_a   1.000
_cell.length_b   1.000
_cell.length_c   1.000
_cell.angle_alpha   90.00
_cell.angle_beta   90.00
_cell.angle_gamma   90.00
#
_symmetry.space_group_name_H-M   'P 1'
#
loop_
_entity.id
_entity.type
_entity.pdbx_description
1 polymer ?
#
loop_
_entity_poly.entity_id
_entity_poly.type
_entity_poly.pdbx_seq_one_letter_code
_entity_poly.pdbx_strand_id
1 'polypeptide(L)'
;MKYALKERIGDQSLFCGRKQEMKLLMNWTQSIPREMAKSRALLGRRKCGKSAIMQRLFNILWTQNGRVIPFYFEVRDYQQWLLEFSDAYYRTFMSQFLSFKTRTVLSPNNRP
;
A
#
# COMPACT_ATOMS: atom_id res chain seq x y z
N MET A 1 6.34 -5.71 14.38
CA MET A 1 5.17 -5.26 13.60
C MET A 1 4.71 -3.88 14.07
N LYS A 2 4.98 -2.81 13.30
CA LYS A 2 4.27 -1.50 13.30
C LYS A 2 4.30 -0.99 11.86
N TYR A 3 3.16 -0.56 11.31
CA TYR A 3 2.85 -0.79 9.90
C TYR A 3 2.05 0.34 9.24
N ALA A 4 2.56 1.56 9.25
CA ALA A 4 2.47 2.41 8.07
C ALA A 4 3.85 2.35 7.40
N LEU A 5 3.91 2.21 6.07
CA LEU A 5 5.17 2.20 5.34
C LEU A 5 5.78 3.60 5.39
N LYS A 6 7.10 3.68 5.57
CA LYS A 6 7.85 4.92 5.33
C LYS A 6 7.80 5.21 3.83
N GLU A 7 7.07 6.26 3.45
CA GLU A 7 6.92 6.63 2.04
C GLU A 7 8.26 7.07 1.45
N ARG A 8 8.54 6.66 0.21
CA ARG A 8 9.77 7.05 -0.53
C ARG A 8 9.93 8.55 -0.73
N ILE A 9 8.84 9.30 -0.64
CA ILE A 9 8.84 10.77 -0.77
C ILE A 9 9.44 11.44 0.48
N GLY A 10 9.51 10.73 1.60
CA GLY A 10 9.90 11.33 2.88
C GLY A 10 8.69 12.03 3.49
N ASP A 11 8.68 13.36 3.47
CA ASP A 11 7.58 14.16 4.01
C ASP A 11 6.32 14.03 3.12
N GLN A 12 5.20 13.64 3.74
CA GLN A 12 3.92 13.45 3.08
C GLN A 12 3.34 14.76 2.52
N SER A 13 3.75 15.92 3.08
CA SER A 13 3.34 17.25 2.61
C SER A 13 3.82 17.54 1.19
N LEU A 14 4.94 16.94 0.79
CA LEU A 14 5.58 17.13 -0.52
C LEU A 14 4.87 16.38 -1.66
N PHE A 15 3.94 15.47 -1.35
CA PHE A 15 3.18 14.77 -2.38
C PHE A 15 2.06 15.64 -2.95
N CYS A 16 2.35 16.33 -4.05
CA CYS A 16 1.43 17.21 -4.75
C CYS A 16 1.08 16.69 -6.16
N GLY A 17 0.11 17.34 -6.83
CA GLY A 17 -0.18 17.15 -8.26
C GLY A 17 -0.85 15.83 -8.69
N ARG A 18 -1.10 14.88 -7.78
CA ARG A 18 -1.67 13.54 -8.09
C ARG A 18 -3.08 13.29 -7.52
N LYS A 19 -3.85 14.36 -7.30
CA LYS A 19 -5.16 14.30 -6.64
C LYS A 19 -6.17 13.47 -7.45
N GLN A 20 -6.14 13.60 -8.77
CA GLN A 20 -7.06 12.89 -9.65
C GLN A 20 -6.78 11.37 -9.67
N GLU A 21 -5.52 10.97 -9.80
CA GLU A 21 -5.13 9.55 -9.78
C GLU A 21 -5.43 8.92 -8.43
N MET A 22 -5.15 9.63 -7.34
CA MET A 22 -5.51 9.14 -6.00
C MET A 22 -7.02 8.97 -5.85
N LYS A 23 -7.84 9.91 -6.35
CA LYS A 23 -9.30 9.79 -6.35
C LYS A 23 -9.77 8.57 -7.14
N LEU A 24 -9.18 8.31 -8.31
CA LEU A 24 -9.50 7.13 -9.13
C LEU A 24 -9.15 5.81 -8.42
N LEU A 25 -8.03 5.78 -7.69
CA LEU A 25 -7.63 4.64 -6.87
C LEU A 25 -8.58 4.44 -5.68
N MET A 26 -9.00 5.51 -5.01
CA MET A 26 -9.97 5.43 -3.91
C MET A 26 -11.35 4.97 -4.36
N ASN A 27 -11.84 5.45 -5.50
CA ASN A 27 -13.11 4.96 -6.05
C ASN A 27 -13.03 3.48 -6.42
N TRP A 28 -11.86 3.04 -6.90
CA TRP A 28 -11.60 1.62 -7.15
C TRP A 28 -11.60 0.79 -5.87
N THR A 29 -10.97 1.26 -4.79
CA THR A 29 -10.96 0.52 -3.52
C THR A 29 -12.36 0.41 -2.90
N GLN A 30 -13.20 1.42 -3.05
CA GLN A 30 -14.61 1.38 -2.61
C GLN A 30 -15.45 0.35 -3.38
N SER A 31 -15.03 -0.02 -4.60
CA SER A 31 -15.71 -1.01 -5.42
C SER A 31 -15.31 -2.45 -5.06
N ILE A 32 -14.21 -2.66 -4.33
CA ILE A 32 -13.69 -3.99 -3.95
C ILE A 32 -14.69 -4.77 -3.09
N PRO A 33 -15.29 -4.20 -2.02
CA PRO A 33 -16.25 -4.94 -1.18
C PRO A 33 -17.54 -5.33 -1.90
N ARG A 34 -17.81 -4.76 -3.08
CA ARG A 34 -18.95 -5.09 -3.94
C ARG A 34 -18.58 -6.06 -5.07
N GLU A 35 -17.33 -6.54 -5.09
CA GLU A 35 -16.80 -7.44 -6.11
C GLU A 35 -16.85 -6.88 -7.56
N MET A 36 -17.03 -5.56 -7.70
CA MET A 36 -17.08 -4.89 -9.00
C MET A 36 -15.70 -4.36 -9.44
N ALA A 37 -14.71 -4.37 -8.54
CA ALA A 37 -13.38 -3.88 -8.83
C ALA A 37 -12.61 -4.84 -9.74
N LYS A 38 -12.13 -4.33 -10.87
CA LYS A 38 -11.22 -5.05 -11.78
C LYS A 38 -9.77 -4.77 -11.45
N SER A 39 -8.86 -5.67 -11.84
CA SER A 39 -7.41 -5.46 -11.76
C SER A 39 -7.00 -4.21 -12.54
N ARG A 40 -6.11 -3.40 -11.94
CA ARG A 40 -5.61 -2.15 -12.54
C ARG A 40 -4.10 -2.12 -12.54
N ALA A 41 -3.52 -1.54 -13.58
CA ALA A 41 -2.09 -1.28 -13.68
C ALA A 41 -1.84 0.23 -13.81
N LEU A 42 -0.86 0.74 -13.08
CA LEU A 42 -0.37 2.11 -13.24
C LEU A 42 0.93 2.09 -14.01
N LEU A 43 0.87 2.48 -15.29
CA LEU A 43 2.01 2.49 -16.20
C LEU A 43 2.57 3.91 -16.35
N GLY A 44 3.86 4.00 -16.66
CA GLY A 44 4.53 5.27 -16.91
C GLY A 44 6.04 5.17 -16.76
N ARG A 45 6.77 6.25 -17.07
CA ARG A 45 8.23 6.28 -17.03
C ARG A 45 8.79 6.09 -15.61
N ARG A 46 10.07 5.70 -15.54
CA ARG A 46 10.81 5.60 -14.27
C ARG A 46 10.84 6.98 -13.59
N LYS A 47 10.86 6.99 -12.25
CA LYS A 47 10.89 8.21 -11.41
C LYS A 47 9.66 9.13 -11.49
N CYS A 48 8.55 8.70 -12.11
CA CYS A 48 7.29 9.46 -12.11
C CYS A 48 6.47 9.37 -10.79
N GLY A 49 6.99 8.74 -9.73
CA GLY A 49 6.29 8.64 -8.44
C GLY A 49 5.22 7.53 -8.34
N LYS A 50 5.18 6.58 -9.30
CA LYS A 50 4.20 5.47 -9.30
C LYS A 50 4.27 4.59 -8.06
N SER A 51 5.48 4.25 -7.61
CA SER A 51 5.64 3.48 -6.36
C SER A 51 5.18 4.27 -5.14
N ALA A 52 5.38 5.58 -5.16
CA ALA A 52 5.06 6.43 -4.02
C ALA A 52 3.54 6.62 -3.85
N ILE A 53 2.78 6.78 -4.95
CA ILE A 53 1.31 6.81 -4.88
C ILE A 53 0.74 5.48 -4.35
N MET A 54 1.33 4.34 -4.70
CA MET A 54 0.91 3.02 -4.20
C MET A 54 1.23 2.83 -2.72
N GLN A 55 2.39 3.30 -2.26
CA GLN A 55 2.75 3.33 -0.84
C GLN A 55 1.77 4.18 -0.03
N ARG A 56 1.41 5.36 -0.56
CA ARG A 56 0.44 6.24 0.09
C ARG A 56 -0.96 5.63 0.13
N LEU A 57 -1.39 4.99 -0.96
CA LEU A 57 -2.66 4.26 -0.98
C LEU A 57 -2.68 3.16 0.09
N PHE A 58 -1.60 2.37 0.18
CA PHE A 58 -1.43 1.36 1.23
C PHE A 58 -1.58 2.00 2.62
N ASN A 59 -0.86 3.09 2.90
CA ASN A 59 -0.89 3.76 4.20
C ASN A 59 -2.28 4.29 4.57
N ILE A 60 -3.01 4.86 3.61
CA ILE A 60 -4.36 5.35 3.85
C ILE A 60 -5.32 4.19 4.14
N LEU A 61 -5.37 3.18 3.27
CA LEU A 61 -6.23 2.00 3.47
C LEU A 61 -5.92 1.30 4.78
N TRP A 62 -4.62 1.18 5.06
CA TRP A 62 -4.15 0.58 6.27
C TRP A 62 -4.66 1.37 7.48
N THR A 63 -4.50 2.70 7.48
CA THR A 63 -4.93 3.58 8.56
C THR A 63 -6.44 3.60 8.75
N GLN A 64 -7.21 3.57 7.66
CA GLN A 64 -8.67 3.58 7.68
C GLN A 64 -9.29 2.33 8.33
N ASN A 65 -8.54 1.22 8.40
CA ASN A 65 -9.00 -0.04 9.01
C ASN A 65 -10.37 -0.50 8.48
N GLY A 66 -10.55 -0.39 7.16
CA GLY A 66 -11.82 -0.71 6.50
C GLY A 66 -11.99 -2.19 6.20
N ARG A 67 -12.97 -2.49 5.33
CA ARG A 67 -13.22 -3.86 4.83
C ARG A 67 -12.14 -4.37 3.88
N VAL A 68 -11.37 -3.46 3.28
CA VAL A 68 -10.30 -3.78 2.33
C VAL A 68 -8.99 -3.88 3.09
N ILE A 69 -8.34 -5.05 3.01
CA ILE A 69 -7.05 -5.30 3.61
C ILE A 69 -5.97 -4.95 2.57
N PRO A 70 -5.14 -3.92 2.80
CA PRO A 70 -4.10 -3.57 1.85
C PRO A 70 -2.90 -4.51 1.98
N PHE A 71 -2.30 -4.83 0.83
CA PHE A 71 -1.05 -5.57 0.74
C PHE A 71 -0.12 -4.85 -0.25
N TYR A 72 1.12 -4.61 0.17
CA TYR A 72 2.15 -3.99 -0.66
C TYR A 72 3.39 -4.87 -0.70
N PHE A 73 3.82 -5.23 -1.90
CA PHE A 73 5.05 -5.97 -2.14
C PHE A 73 5.79 -5.36 -3.32
N GLU A 74 7.10 -5.17 -3.19
CA GLU A 74 7.93 -4.65 -4.26
C GLU A 74 8.74 -5.77 -4.90
N VAL A 75 8.37 -6.11 -6.13
CA VAL A 75 9.17 -7.01 -6.97
C VAL A 75 10.30 -6.19 -7.58
N ARG A 76 11.54 -6.57 -7.26
CA ARG A 76 12.75 -5.93 -7.80
C ARG A 76 13.20 -6.66 -9.06
N ASP A 77 13.88 -5.91 -9.92
CA ASP A 77 14.37 -6.38 -11.22
C ASP A 77 15.82 -6.89 -11.09
N TYR A 78 15.99 -8.06 -10.47
CA TYR A 78 17.26 -8.79 -10.40
C TYR A 78 17.00 -10.29 -10.40
N GLN A 79 18.02 -11.09 -10.73
CA GLN A 79 17.94 -12.55 -10.68
C GLN A 79 17.81 -13.01 -9.22
N GLN A 80 16.70 -13.66 -8.90
CA GLN A 80 16.40 -14.17 -7.57
C GLN A 80 15.90 -15.61 -7.68
N TRP A 81 16.27 -16.45 -6.71
CA TRP A 81 15.77 -17.82 -6.65
C TRP A 81 14.29 -17.83 -6.28
N LEU A 82 13.53 -18.73 -6.89
CA LEU A 82 12.08 -18.85 -6.63
C LEU A 82 11.78 -19.08 -5.13
N LEU A 83 12.64 -19.84 -4.45
CA LEU A 83 12.47 -20.14 -3.03
C LEU A 83 12.64 -18.88 -2.16
N GLU A 84 13.68 -18.07 -2.43
CA GLU A 84 13.94 -16.81 -1.72
C GLU A 84 12.82 -15.79 -1.97
N PHE A 85 12.36 -15.69 -3.23
CA PHE A 85 11.21 -14.87 -3.58
C PHE A 85 9.96 -15.28 -2.82
N SER A 86 9.67 -16.59 -2.78
CA SER A 86 8.49 -17.13 -2.10
C SER A 86 8.54 -16.87 -0.60
N ASP A 87 9.69 -17.11 0.04
CA ASP A 87 9.89 -16.83 1.46
C ASP A 87 9.67 -15.34 1.78
N ALA A 88 10.28 -14.44 1.00
CA ALA A 88 10.10 -12.99 1.16
C ALA A 88 8.64 -12.55 0.96
N TYR A 89 7.98 -13.09 -0.06
CA TYR A 89 6.58 -12.80 -0.36
C TYR A 89 5.65 -13.24 0.77
N TYR A 90 5.73 -14.49 1.19
CA TYR A 90 4.87 -15.05 2.24
C TYR A 90 5.12 -14.38 3.59
N ARG A 91 6.37 -14.15 3.97
CA ARG A 91 6.70 -13.42 5.21
C ARG A 91 6.14 -12.00 5.18
N THR A 92 6.25 -11.30 4.06
CA THR A 92 5.72 -9.93 3.92
C THR A 92 4.21 -9.92 3.99
N PHE A 93 3.54 -10.84 3.28
CA PHE A 93 2.09 -10.97 3.28
C PHE A 93 1.55 -11.29 4.68
N MET A 94 2.08 -12.34 5.31
CA MET A 94 1.69 -12.73 6.67
C MET A 94 1.93 -11.60 7.66
N SER A 95 3.09 -10.94 7.59
CA SER A 95 3.41 -9.83 8.49
C SER A 95 2.42 -8.67 8.35
N GLN A 96 2.12 -8.22 7.13
CA GLN A 96 1.18 -7.11 6.87
C GLN A 96 -0.26 -7.48 7.21
N PHE A 97 -0.67 -8.71 6.90
CA PHE A 97 -2.00 -9.22 7.19
C PHE A 97 -2.25 -9.32 8.69
N LEU A 98 -1.36 -10.00 9.42
CA LEU A 98 -1.43 -10.13 10.87
C LEU A 98 -1.43 -8.76 11.51
N SER A 99 -0.52 -7.90 11.09
CA SER A 99 -0.52 -6.48 11.43
C SER A 99 -1.91 -5.86 11.33
N PHE A 100 -2.53 -5.88 10.16
CA PHE A 100 -3.85 -5.28 9.95
C PHE A 100 -4.92 -5.87 10.88
N LYS A 101 -4.89 -7.18 11.12
CA LYS A 101 -5.88 -7.89 11.94
C LYS A 101 -5.67 -7.71 13.45
N THR A 102 -4.44 -7.73 13.94
CA THR A 102 -4.11 -7.70 15.38
C THR A 102 -3.85 -6.27 15.87
N ARG A 103 -4.41 -5.27 15.20
CA ARG A 103 -4.12 -3.87 15.48
C ARG A 103 -4.65 -3.45 16.84
N THR A 104 -3.73 -3.15 17.76
CA THR A 104 -4.01 -2.28 18.89
C THR A 104 -4.15 -0.86 18.37
N VAL A 105 -5.31 -0.22 18.61
CA VAL A 105 -5.56 1.17 18.24
C VAL A 105 -4.49 2.03 18.91
N LEU A 106 -3.61 2.66 18.13
CA LEU A 106 -2.66 3.62 18.69
C LEU A 106 -3.46 4.80 19.24
N SER A 107 -3.16 5.20 20.48
CA SER A 107 -3.84 6.28 21.20
C SER A 107 -3.97 7.55 20.33
N PRO A 108 -5.08 8.30 20.40
CA PRO A 108 -5.39 9.43 19.50
C PRO A 108 -4.30 10.51 19.38
N ASN A 109 -3.41 10.59 20.37
CA ASN A 109 -2.32 11.58 20.45
C ASN A 109 -1.15 11.33 19.48
N ASN A 110 -1.20 10.30 18.64
CA ASN A 110 -0.18 9.97 17.62
C ASN A 110 -0.74 9.98 16.19
N ARG A 111 -1.73 10.84 15.90
CA ARG A 111 -2.10 11.14 14.52
C ARG A 111 -1.16 12.25 13.99
N PRO A 112 -0.69 12.15 12.74
CA PRO A 112 0.04 13.25 12.09
C PRO A 112 -0.84 14.49 11.94
#